data_AF-A0A0B4EDQ7-F1
#
_entry.id   AF-A0A0B4EDQ7-F1
#
_cell.length_a   1.000
_cell.length_b   1.000
_cell.length_c   1.000
_cell.angle_alpha   90.00
_cell.angle_beta   90.00
_cell.angle_gamma   90.00
#
_symmetry.space_group_name_H-M   'P 1'
#
loop_
_entity.id
_entity.type
_entity.pdbx_description
1 polymer ?
#
loop_
_entity_poly.entity_id
_entity_poly.type
_entity_poly.pdbx_seq_one_letter_code
_entity_poly.pdbx_strand_id
1 'polypeptide(L)'
;MDISLDNLQQLATVGSHDLYQGRGAVSIVSSAGLLAAHSRDRSLLGQRLEEVYPENGEVLLALQRLGKASEQQGQDNLQLIAPVMPIPNSEPWALLLDVPMQSLLAPALLLQQDLDNR
;
A
#
# COMPACT_ATOMS: atom_id res chain seq x y z
N MET A 1 -12.51 -17.74 11.82
CA MET A 1 -11.88 -17.88 10.49
C MET A 1 -10.43 -17.49 10.69
N ASP A 2 -9.50 -18.41 10.41
CA ASP A 2 -8.07 -18.11 10.50
C ASP A 2 -7.58 -17.61 9.15
N ILE A 3 -6.93 -16.45 9.14
CA ILE A 3 -6.36 -15.85 7.93
C ILE A 3 -4.85 -16.09 7.96
N SER A 4 -4.34 -16.83 6.98
CA SER A 4 -2.91 -17.11 6.86
C SER A 4 -2.14 -15.85 6.44
N LEU A 5 -1.18 -15.42 7.28
CA LEU A 5 -0.28 -14.30 6.96
C LEU A 5 0.57 -14.60 5.73
N ASP A 6 0.93 -15.86 5.49
CA ASP A 6 1.69 -16.25 4.30
C ASP A 6 0.90 -16.02 3.01
N ASN A 7 -0.39 -16.32 3.03
CA ASN A 7 -1.26 -16.07 1.89
C ASN A 7 -1.41 -14.57 1.63
N LEU A 8 -1.57 -13.77 2.69
CA LEU A 8 -1.66 -12.31 2.57
C LEU A 8 -0.35 -11.72 2.03
N GLN A 9 0.80 -12.20 2.51
CA GLN A 9 2.10 -11.79 2.00
C GLN A 9 2.26 -12.12 0.52
N GLN A 10 1.84 -13.31 0.10
CA GLN A 10 1.88 -13.69 -1.32
C GLN A 10 0.98 -12.78 -2.16
N LEU A 11 -0.23 -12.47 -1.69
CA LEU A 11 -1.13 -11.53 -2.36
C LEU A 11 -0.51 -10.13 -2.49
N ALA A 12 0.09 -9.60 -1.42
CA ALA A 12 0.78 -8.31 -1.47
C ALA A 12 1.96 -8.33 -2.46
N THR A 13 2.72 -9.43 -2.51
CA THR A 13 3.85 -9.59 -3.43
C THR A 13 3.39 -9.60 -4.90
N VAL A 14 2.34 -10.36 -5.20
CA VAL A 14 1.74 -10.40 -6.55
C VAL A 14 1.14 -9.04 -6.92
N GLY A 15 0.36 -8.43 -6.02
CA GLY A 15 -0.22 -7.11 -6.27
C GLY A 15 0.82 -6.02 -6.50
N SER A 16 1.96 -6.09 -5.79
CA SER A 16 3.11 -5.20 -6.02
C SER A 16 3.72 -5.39 -7.41
N HIS A 17 3.82 -6.63 -7.90
CA HIS A 17 4.27 -6.89 -9.26
C HIS A 17 3.34 -6.24 -10.29
N ASP A 18 2.03 -6.36 -10.12
CA ASP A 18 1.04 -5.74 -11.01
C ASP A 18 1.07 -4.20 -10.92
N LEU A 19 1.45 -3.66 -9.75
CA LEU A 19 1.56 -2.23 -9.49
C LEU A 19 2.89 -1.66 -10.02
N TYR A 20 2.85 -1.12 -11.24
CA TYR A 20 4.01 -0.50 -11.92
C TYR A 20 5.22 -1.44 -12.06
N GLN A 21 4.95 -2.73 -12.32
CA GLN A 21 5.98 -3.77 -12.53
C GLN A 21 6.87 -3.99 -11.29
N GLY A 22 6.29 -4.00 -10.08
CA GLY A 22 7.03 -4.17 -8.83
C GLY A 22 7.63 -2.89 -8.25
N ARG A 23 7.43 -1.73 -8.90
CA ARG A 23 7.94 -0.45 -8.39
C ARG A 23 7.08 0.14 -7.28
N GLY A 24 5.81 -0.26 -7.20
CA GLY A 24 4.94 0.08 -6.08
C GLY A 24 5.02 -0.94 -4.95
N ALA A 25 4.75 -0.49 -3.72
CA ALA A 25 4.60 -1.35 -2.55
C ALA A 25 3.11 -1.62 -2.29
N VAL A 26 2.82 -2.80 -1.77
CA VAL A 26 1.49 -3.17 -1.26
C VAL A 26 1.64 -3.65 0.16
N SER A 27 0.86 -3.07 1.07
CA SER A 27 0.79 -3.50 2.48
C SER A 27 -0.65 -3.78 2.86
N ILE A 28 -0.85 -4.77 3.73
CA ILE A 28 -2.15 -5.05 4.34
C ILE A 28 -2.00 -4.81 5.84
N VAL A 29 -2.85 -3.95 6.39
CA VAL A 29 -2.89 -3.60 7.81
C VAL A 29 -4.12 -4.25 8.43
N SER A 30 -3.89 -5.02 9.49
CA SER A 30 -4.97 -5.64 10.27
C SER A 30 -5.79 -4.60 11.03
N SER A 31 -6.97 -4.98 11.52
CA SER A 31 -7.81 -4.09 12.33
C SER A 31 -7.09 -3.57 13.59
N ALA A 32 -6.17 -4.36 14.14
CA ALA A 32 -5.33 -4.02 15.28
C ALA A 32 -4.17 -3.05 14.95
N GLY A 33 -4.02 -2.63 13.69
CA GLY A 33 -2.96 -1.72 13.27
C GLY A 33 -1.59 -2.38 13.06
N LEU A 34 -1.55 -3.71 12.88
CA LEU A 34 -0.32 -4.45 12.59
C LEU A 34 -0.21 -4.75 11.10
N LEU A 35 1.01 -4.78 10.56
CA LEU A 35 1.24 -5.26 9.19
C LEU A 35 0.99 -6.77 9.10
N ALA A 36 -0.06 -7.13 8.38
CA ALA A 36 -0.40 -8.51 8.06
C ALA A 36 0.24 -8.98 6.73
N ALA A 37 0.61 -8.03 5.86
CA ALA A 37 1.41 -8.25 4.66
C ALA A 37 2.23 -7.01 4.31
N HIS A 38 3.42 -7.18 3.75
CA HIS A 38 4.22 -6.06 3.20
C HIS A 38 5.10 -6.55 2.05
N SER A 39 4.81 -6.09 0.83
CA SER A 39 5.44 -6.63 -0.39
C SER A 39 6.94 -6.38 -0.49
N ARG A 40 7.44 -5.28 0.09
CA ARG A 40 8.86 -4.89 -0.01
C ARG A 40 9.74 -5.60 1.01
N ASP A 41 9.21 -5.89 2.19
CA ASP A 41 9.98 -6.49 3.28
C ASP A 41 9.08 -7.31 4.22
N ARG A 42 9.21 -8.63 4.13
CA ARG A 42 8.47 -9.58 4.97
C ARG A 42 8.93 -9.55 6.44
N SER A 43 10.10 -9.03 6.75
CA SER A 43 10.59 -8.96 8.13
C SER A 43 9.77 -7.98 8.99
N LEU A 44 8.98 -7.11 8.35
CA LEU A 44 8.11 -6.13 9.00
C LEU A 44 6.74 -6.69 9.40
N LEU A 45 6.44 -7.95 9.09
CA LEU A 45 5.17 -8.57 9.48
C LEU A 45 5.01 -8.61 11.00
N GLY A 46 3.81 -8.26 11.46
CA GLY A 46 3.47 -8.18 12.88
C GLY A 46 3.94 -6.90 13.58
N GLN A 47 4.74 -6.05 12.92
CA GLN A 47 5.11 -4.74 13.46
C GLN A 47 3.92 -3.77 13.38
N ARG A 48 3.96 -2.73 14.24
CA ARG A 48 2.92 -1.71 14.27
C ARG A 48 3.07 -0.78 13.07
N LEU A 49 1.94 -0.34 12.50
CA LEU A 49 1.97 0.55 11.34
C LEU A 49 2.74 1.85 11.62
N GLU A 50 2.60 2.39 12.83
CA GLU A 50 3.31 3.59 13.30
C GLU A 50 4.83 3.43 13.38
N GLU A 51 5.34 2.20 13.57
CA GLU A 51 6.78 1.92 13.56
C GLU A 51 7.34 1.85 12.14
N VAL A 52 6.54 1.32 11.20
CA VAL A 52 6.93 1.16 9.79
C VAL A 52 6.76 2.47 9.00
N TYR A 53 5.75 3.27 9.34
CA TYR A 53 5.45 4.56 8.72
C TYR A 53 5.47 5.67 9.79
N PRO A 54 6.65 6.07 10.29
CA PRO A 54 6.76 7.00 11.42
C PRO A 54 6.25 8.41 11.11
N GLU A 55 6.23 8.82 9.84
CA GLU A 55 5.80 10.16 9.43
C GLU A 55 4.28 10.35 9.48
N ASN A 56 3.50 9.29 9.22
CA ASN A 56 2.06 9.40 9.06
C ASN A 56 1.23 8.19 9.52
N GLY A 57 1.85 7.23 10.21
CA GLY A 57 1.19 5.99 10.65
C GLY A 57 -0.04 6.24 11.52
N GLU A 58 -0.02 7.23 12.41
CA GLU A 58 -1.22 7.60 13.20
C GLU A 58 -2.40 8.04 12.32
N VAL A 59 -2.13 8.84 11.28
CA VAL A 59 -3.15 9.31 10.33
C VAL A 59 -3.70 8.12 9.54
N LEU A 60 -2.83 7.21 9.09
CA LEU A 60 -3.24 6.00 8.39
C LEU A 60 -4.11 5.08 9.28
N LEU A 61 -3.77 4.93 10.56
CA LEU A 61 -4.59 4.18 11.52
C LEU A 61 -5.96 4.85 11.74
N ALA A 62 -6.02 6.19 11.79
CA ALA A 62 -7.29 6.90 11.88
C ALA A 62 -8.16 6.69 10.65
N LEU A 63 -7.58 6.77 9.44
CA LEU A 63 -8.28 6.52 8.17
C LEU A 63 -8.78 5.07 8.05
N GLN A 64 -7.96 4.10 8.48
CA GLN A 64 -8.32 2.69 8.56
C GLN A 64 -9.54 2.49 9.47
N ARG A 65 -9.53 3.04 10.70
CA ARG A 65 -10.65 2.94 11.64
C ARG A 65 -11.93 3.59 11.12
N LEU A 66 -11.80 4.69 10.38
CA LEU A 66 -12.93 5.35 9.72
C LEU A 66 -13.47 4.53 8.54
N GLY A 67 -12.73 3.52 8.06
CA GLY A 67 -13.11 2.71 6.92
C GLY A 67 -13.25 3.55 5.64
N LYS A 68 -12.43 4.59 5.47
CA LYS A 68 -12.49 5.49 4.31
C LYS A 68 -11.26 5.31 3.43
N ALA A 69 -11.50 5.33 2.13
CA ALA A 69 -10.41 5.46 1.17
C ALA A 69 -9.88 6.90 1.21
N SER A 70 -8.56 7.05 1.10
CA SER A 70 -7.90 8.35 0.99
C SER A 70 -6.64 8.19 0.15
N GLU A 71 -6.35 9.20 -0.65
CA GLU A 71 -5.06 9.35 -1.31
C GLU A 71 -4.31 10.54 -0.72
N GLN A 72 -2.99 10.43 -0.67
CA GLN A 72 -2.09 11.50 -0.32
C GLN A 72 -0.92 11.48 -1.29
N GLN A 73 -0.73 12.58 -2.00
CA GLN A 73 0.47 12.80 -2.77
C GLN A 73 1.54 13.42 -1.87
N GLY A 74 2.60 12.66 -1.61
CA GLY A 74 3.84 13.15 -1.03
C GLY A 74 4.77 13.75 -2.09
N GLN A 75 5.97 14.15 -1.67
CA GLN A 75 6.99 14.65 -2.60
C GLN A 75 7.49 13.54 -3.53
N ASP A 76 7.76 12.35 -2.98
CA ASP A 76 8.41 11.27 -3.72
C ASP A 76 7.47 10.11 -4.07
N ASN A 77 6.30 10.03 -3.46
CA ASN A 77 5.34 8.95 -3.66
C ASN A 77 3.88 9.43 -3.68
N LEU A 78 3.03 8.65 -4.32
CA LEU A 78 1.59 8.66 -4.11
C LEU A 78 1.25 7.51 -3.15
N GLN A 79 0.60 7.83 -2.05
CA GLN A 79 0.12 6.86 -1.07
C GLN A 79 -1.40 6.78 -1.12
N LEU A 80 -1.94 5.58 -1.25
CA LEU A 80 -3.37 5.30 -1.17
C LEU A 80 -3.64 4.37 0.02
N ILE A 81 -4.65 4.69 0.81
CA ILE A 81 -5.26 3.77 1.77
C ILE A 81 -6.69 3.46 1.33
N ALA A 82 -7.06 2.19 1.38
CA ALA A 82 -8.42 1.75 1.11
C ALA A 82 -8.88 0.73 2.16
N PRO A 83 -10.13 0.81 2.65
CA PRO A 83 -10.65 -0.18 3.58
C PRO A 83 -10.87 -1.52 2.89
N VAL A 84 -10.54 -2.60 3.57
CA VAL A 84 -10.89 -3.96 3.15
C VAL A 84 -11.54 -4.70 4.32
N MET A 85 -12.54 -5.53 4.02
CA MET A 85 -13.24 -6.35 5.02
C MET A 85 -13.08 -7.82 4.64
N PRO A 86 -12.03 -8.51 5.16
CA PRO A 86 -11.82 -9.91 4.86
C PRO A 86 -12.98 -10.80 5.35
N ILE A 87 -13.68 -10.33 6.39
CA ILE A 87 -14.81 -11.02 7.01
C ILE A 87 -15.98 -10.03 7.09
N PRO A 88 -17.22 -10.44 6.74
CA PRO A 88 -18.40 -9.58 6.93
C PRO A 88 -18.57 -9.13 8.38
N ASN A 89 -18.94 -7.87 8.59
CA ASN A 89 -19.19 -7.25 9.90
C ASN A 89 -17.98 -7.24 10.86
N SER A 90 -16.75 -7.33 10.35
CA SER A 90 -15.53 -7.13 11.15
C SER A 90 -15.12 -5.66 11.18
N GLU A 91 -14.23 -5.31 12.11
CA GLU A 91 -13.50 -4.04 12.02
C GLU A 91 -12.74 -3.95 10.68
N PRO A 92 -12.64 -2.75 10.09
CA PRO A 92 -11.97 -2.57 8.80
C PRO A 92 -10.47 -2.85 8.91
N TRP A 93 -9.97 -3.61 7.96
CA TRP A 93 -8.55 -3.67 7.64
C TRP A 93 -8.25 -2.58 6.61
N ALA A 94 -6.97 -2.33 6.33
CA ALA A 94 -6.57 -1.42 5.28
C ALA A 94 -5.63 -2.07 4.28
N LEU A 95 -5.82 -1.75 3.00
CA LEU A 95 -4.86 -1.92 1.93
C LEU A 95 -4.11 -0.59 1.77
N LEU A 96 -2.79 -0.62 1.84
CA LEU A 96 -1.92 0.52 1.55
C LEU A 96 -1.17 0.26 0.25
N LEU A 97 -1.18 1.26 -0.63
CA LEU A 97 -0.39 1.28 -1.86
C LEU A 97 0.56 2.46 -1.80
N ASP A 98 1.85 2.21 -2.01
CA ASP A 98 2.87 3.25 -2.11
C ASP A 98 3.52 3.20 -3.49
N VAL A 99 3.34 4.23 -4.31
CA VAL A 99 3.91 4.27 -5.66
C VAL A 99 4.88 5.44 -5.79
N PRO A 100 6.16 5.22 -6.12
CA PRO A 100 7.09 6.32 -6.39
C PRO A 100 6.61 7.20 -7.55
N MET A 101 6.66 8.52 -7.39
CA MET A 101 6.18 9.49 -8.37
C MET A 101 6.85 9.32 -9.74
N GLN A 102 8.15 9.01 -9.75
CA GLN A 102 8.89 8.68 -10.97
C GLN A 102 8.33 7.47 -11.74
N SER A 103 7.76 6.49 -11.04
CA SER A 103 7.14 5.31 -11.64
C SER A 103 5.77 5.65 -12.22
N LEU A 104 5.01 6.49 -11.53
CA LEU A 104 3.72 7.01 -11.96
C LEU A 104 3.86 7.85 -13.25
N LEU A 105 4.89 8.69 -13.32
CA LEU A 105 5.13 9.62 -14.43
C LEU A 105 5.90 9.02 -15.61
N ALA A 106 6.59 7.90 -15.43
CA ALA A 106 7.45 7.29 -16.46
C ALA A 106 6.77 7.14 -17.84
N PRO A 107 5.51 6.69 -17.95
CA PRO A 107 4.84 6.58 -19.26
C PRO A 107 4.67 7.95 -19.95
N ALA A 108 4.32 8.99 -19.20
CA ALA A 108 4.14 10.34 -19.75
C ALA A 108 5.47 10.94 -20.21
N LEU A 109 6.55 10.73 -19.45
CA LEU A 109 7.89 11.19 -19.80
C LEU A 109 8.42 10.50 -21.07
N LEU A 110 8.19 9.18 -21.21
CA LEU A 110 8.54 8.44 -22.43
C LEU A 110 7.79 8.97 -23.66
N LEU A 111 6.50 9.26 -23.51
CA LEU A 111 5.71 9.85 -24.59
C LEU A 111 6.23 11.25 -24.97
N GLN A 112 6.54 12.10 -23.99
CA GLN A 112 7.09 13.43 -24.26
C GLN A 112 8.40 13.35 -25.06
N GLN A 113 9.30 12.43 -24.69
CA GLN A 113 10.55 12.21 -25.41
C GLN A 113 10.33 11.73 -26.86
N ASP A 114 9.33 10.87 -27.10
CA ASP A 114 8.99 10.44 -28.48
C ASP A 114 8.46 11.60 -29.32
N LEU A 115 7.67 12.49 -28.71
CA LEU A 115 7.13 13.68 -29.39
C LEU A 115 8.21 14.74 -29.66
N ASP A 116 9.14 14.97 -28.72
CA ASP A 116 10.22 15.95 -28.85
C ASP A 116 11.30 15.51 -29.88
N ASN A 117 11.41 14.20 -30.15
CA ASN A 117 12.37 13.64 -31.10
C ASN A 117 11.85 13.53 -32.54
N ARG A 118 10.64 14.03 -32.83
CA ARG A 118 10.03 14.07 -34.17
C ARG A 118 10.15 15.44 -34.80
#